data_AF-A0A1G9DKK8-F1
#
_entry.id   AF-A0A1G9DKK8-F1
#
_cell.length_a   1.000
_cell.length_b   1.000
_cell.length_c   1.000
_cell.angle_alpha   90.00
_cell.angle_beta   90.00
_cell.angle_gamma   90.00
#
_symmetry.space_group_name_H-M   'P 1'
#
loop_
_entity.id
_entity.type
_entity.pdbx_description
1 polymer ?
#
loop_
_entity_poly.entity_id
_entity_poly.type
_entity_poly.pdbx_seq_one_letter_code
_entity_poly.pdbx_strand_id
1 'polypeptide(L)'
;MRRIGKSKTDVWRWQERFAAEGCDGPLRDKTRQSRIPPLGPDVGERVVALTLADPPGERTHWTADMMAQAAAISASAVRRIWKAHGLAPHRWRQFKLSNDPKFVDKLRDVVGLYLDAPAHAIVLSVDEKSQIQALDRTQPGLPMKKGRLGTMRHDYKRNGTTTLFAALNVHYCPVDENIILVACNNLFSTSVSIVSQSTRWSRK
;
A
#
# COMPACT_ATOMS: atom_id res chain seq x y z
N MET A 1 35.67 -2.75 -40.08
CA MET A 1 34.41 -2.32 -40.72
C MET A 1 33.68 -3.46 -41.45
N ARG A 2 34.25 -4.09 -42.49
CA ARG A 2 33.57 -5.17 -43.26
C ARG A 2 33.04 -6.34 -42.41
N ARG A 3 33.75 -6.72 -41.36
CA ARG A 3 33.37 -7.85 -40.48
C ARG A 3 32.25 -7.53 -39.47
N ILE A 4 32.01 -6.25 -39.18
CA ILE A 4 31.06 -5.76 -38.15
C ILE A 4 29.91 -4.92 -38.72
N GLY A 5 29.91 -4.65 -40.03
CA GLY A 5 28.83 -3.92 -40.70
C GLY A 5 28.62 -2.47 -40.23
N LYS A 6 29.62 -1.86 -39.58
CA LYS A 6 29.57 -0.48 -39.08
C LYS A 6 30.36 0.49 -39.95
N SER A 7 29.93 1.75 -39.94
CA SER A 7 30.57 2.83 -40.69
C SER A 7 31.94 3.18 -40.09
N LYS A 8 32.78 3.87 -40.88
CA LYS A 8 34.08 4.39 -40.41
C LYS A 8 33.91 5.35 -39.23
N THR A 9 32.89 6.19 -39.30
CA THR A 9 32.59 7.22 -38.30
C THR A 9 32.20 6.63 -36.95
N ASP A 10 31.46 5.52 -36.95
CA ASP A 10 31.08 4.83 -35.70
C ASP A 10 32.31 4.26 -34.98
N VAL A 11 33.21 3.61 -35.74
CA VAL A 11 34.45 3.03 -35.20
C VAL A 11 35.37 4.11 -34.67
N TRP A 12 35.48 5.23 -35.37
CA TRP A 12 36.32 6.36 -34.93
C TRP A 12 35.79 6.98 -33.62
N ARG A 13 34.48 7.21 -33.49
CA ARG A 13 33.87 7.67 -32.24
C ARG A 13 34.08 6.71 -31.08
N TRP A 14 34.07 5.39 -31.33
CA TRP A 14 34.34 4.41 -30.28
C TRP A 14 35.80 4.44 -29.84
N GLN A 15 36.75 4.60 -30.76
CA GLN A 15 38.18 4.76 -30.44
C GLN A 15 38.45 6.04 -29.66
N GLU A 16 37.84 7.16 -30.07
CA GLU A 16 37.95 8.44 -29.37
C GLU A 16 37.40 8.36 -27.94
N ARG A 17 36.22 7.73 -27.75
CA ARG A 17 35.66 7.50 -26.42
C ARG A 17 36.51 6.55 -25.58
N PHE A 18 37.04 5.49 -26.18
CA PHE A 18 37.93 4.57 -25.48
C PHE A 18 39.22 5.26 -25.01
N ALA A 19 39.78 6.17 -25.81
CA ALA A 19 40.95 6.94 -25.44
C ALA A 19 40.67 7.92 -24.28
N ALA A 20 39.46 8.48 -24.18
CA ALA A 20 39.09 9.44 -23.15
C ALA A 20 38.57 8.81 -21.85
N GLU A 21 37.74 7.76 -21.95
CA GLU A 21 36.96 7.19 -20.84
C GLU A 21 37.33 5.72 -20.55
N GLY A 22 38.32 5.16 -21.26
CA GLY A 22 38.76 3.77 -21.10
C GLY A 22 37.72 2.75 -21.56
N CYS A 23 37.75 1.54 -20.97
CA CYS A 23 36.84 0.45 -21.30
C CYS A 23 35.36 0.77 -21.00
N ASP A 24 35.08 1.68 -20.06
CA ASP A 24 33.72 1.98 -19.61
C ASP A 24 32.94 2.89 -20.57
N GLY A 25 33.65 3.76 -21.32
CA GLY A 25 33.03 4.72 -22.23
C GLY A 25 32.24 4.07 -23.39
N PRO A 26 32.82 3.10 -24.12
CA PRO A 26 32.13 2.42 -25.22
C PRO A 26 30.97 1.51 -24.78
N LEU A 27 30.92 1.12 -23.51
CA LEU A 27 29.89 0.20 -22.98
C LEU A 27 28.54 0.88 -22.75
N ARG A 28 28.49 2.22 -22.74
CA ARG A 28 27.25 2.99 -22.59
C ARG A 28 27.05 3.96 -23.75
N ASP A 29 25.79 4.13 -24.14
CA ASP A 29 25.44 5.25 -25.00
C ASP A 29 25.51 6.56 -24.20
N LYS A 30 25.93 7.64 -24.85
CA LYS A 30 26.09 8.94 -24.18
C LYS A 30 24.70 9.43 -23.79
N THR A 31 24.56 9.90 -22.55
CA THR A 31 23.29 10.47 -22.08
C THR A 31 22.91 11.63 -23.01
N ARG A 32 21.86 11.41 -23.80
CA ARG A 32 21.35 12.42 -24.71
C ARG A 32 20.61 13.46 -23.88
N GLN A 33 20.94 14.74 -24.05
CA GLN A 33 20.14 15.80 -23.47
C GLN A 33 18.71 15.67 -23.98
N SER A 34 17.75 15.70 -23.04
CA SER A 34 16.34 15.74 -23.39
C SER A 34 16.07 16.98 -24.24
N ARG A 35 15.28 16.82 -25.29
CA ARG A 35 14.84 17.93 -26.15
C ARG A 35 14.03 18.98 -25.37
N ILE A 36 13.37 18.56 -24.31
CA ILE A 36 12.60 19.44 -23.42
C ILE A 36 13.40 19.61 -22.13
N PRO A 37 13.73 20.85 -21.72
CA PRO A 37 14.39 21.12 -20.45
C PRO A 37 13.58 20.50 -19.30
N PRO A 38 14.25 19.86 -18.32
CA PRO A 38 13.58 19.42 -17.10
C PRO A 38 12.96 20.63 -16.38
N LEU A 39 11.89 20.40 -15.62
CA LEU A 39 11.35 21.45 -14.76
C LEU A 39 12.43 21.89 -13.77
N GLY A 40 12.52 23.19 -13.53
CA GLY A 40 13.43 23.75 -12.54
C GLY A 40 13.10 23.21 -11.13
N PRO A 41 14.12 23.15 -10.24
CA PRO A 41 13.95 22.68 -8.87
C PRO A 41 12.94 23.53 -8.08
N ASP A 42 12.87 24.83 -8.37
CA ASP A 42 11.93 25.81 -7.83
C ASP A 42 10.46 25.38 -8.02
N VAL A 43 10.13 24.82 -9.19
CA VAL A 43 8.78 24.35 -9.48
C VAL A 43 8.45 23.10 -8.67
N GLY A 44 9.43 22.22 -8.46
CA GLY A 44 9.30 21.04 -7.61
C GLY A 44 9.00 21.43 -6.16
N GLU A 45 9.79 22.35 -5.61
CA GLU A 45 9.63 22.87 -4.24
C GLU A 45 8.26 23.51 -4.04
N ARG A 46 7.81 24.34 -5.00
CA ARG A 46 6.48 24.97 -4.95
C ARG A 46 5.35 23.93 -4.89
N VAL A 47 5.44 22.88 -5.71
CA VAL A 47 4.44 21.80 -5.73
C VAL A 47 4.42 21.05 -4.41
N VAL A 48 5.60 20.75 -3.84
CA VAL A 48 5.69 20.08 -2.53
C VAL A 48 5.09 20.94 -1.43
N ALA A 49 5.42 22.23 -1.38
CA ALA A 49 4.88 23.17 -0.39
C ALA A 49 3.34 23.28 -0.48
N LEU A 50 2.79 23.44 -1.69
CA LEU A 50 1.35 23.49 -1.90
C LEU A 50 0.65 22.19 -1.50
N THR A 51 1.29 21.05 -1.69
CA THR A 51 0.72 19.73 -1.35
C THR A 51 0.52 19.57 0.17
N LEU A 52 1.28 20.29 0.98
CA LEU A 52 1.17 20.28 2.45
C LEU A 52 0.06 21.18 3.00
N ALA A 53 -0.43 22.12 2.18
CA ALA A 53 -1.56 22.98 2.52
C ALA A 53 -2.88 22.36 2.04
N ASP A 54 -4.00 22.84 2.57
CA ASP A 54 -5.31 22.41 2.12
C ASP A 54 -5.59 22.89 0.68
N PRO A 55 -6.24 22.05 -0.16
CA PRO A 55 -6.63 22.46 -1.49
C PRO A 55 -7.70 23.57 -1.42
N PRO A 56 -7.73 24.50 -2.40
CA PRO A 56 -8.76 25.52 -2.45
C PRO A 56 -10.15 24.89 -2.67
N GLY A 57 -11.15 25.37 -1.93
CA GLY A 57 -12.57 24.96 -2.01
C GLY A 57 -12.95 23.81 -1.06
N GLU A 58 -14.17 23.28 -1.22
CA GLU A 58 -14.70 22.17 -0.41
C GLU A 58 -14.18 20.81 -0.89
N ARG A 59 -12.86 20.61 -0.86
CA ARG A 59 -12.22 19.36 -1.28
C ARG A 59 -11.33 18.84 -0.17
N THR A 60 -11.37 17.54 0.07
CA THR A 60 -10.58 16.89 1.13
C THR A 60 -9.13 16.61 0.74
N HIS A 61 -8.78 16.64 -0.55
CA HIS A 61 -7.42 16.34 -1.02
C HIS A 61 -7.10 16.97 -2.37
N TRP A 62 -5.81 17.20 -2.61
CA TRP A 62 -5.30 17.64 -3.91
C TRP A 62 -5.46 16.57 -4.98
N THR A 63 -6.08 16.93 -6.09
CA THR A 63 -6.02 16.14 -7.33
C THR A 63 -4.88 16.62 -8.21
N ALA A 64 -4.34 15.73 -9.05
CA ALA A 64 -3.23 16.09 -9.93
C ALA A 64 -3.59 17.22 -10.90
N ASP A 65 -4.84 17.28 -11.35
CA ASP A 65 -5.31 18.31 -12.28
C ASP A 65 -5.51 19.67 -11.57
N MET A 66 -5.97 19.68 -10.31
CA MET A 66 -6.03 20.91 -9.52
C MET A 66 -4.63 21.46 -9.22
N MET A 67 -3.72 20.58 -8.80
CA MET A 67 -2.34 20.98 -8.53
C MET A 67 -1.65 21.48 -9.81
N ALA A 68 -1.97 20.88 -10.96
CA ALA A 68 -1.48 21.32 -12.27
C ALA A 68 -1.93 22.74 -12.61
N GLN A 69 -3.21 23.07 -12.37
CA GLN A 69 -3.74 24.42 -12.56
C GLN A 69 -3.10 25.42 -11.59
N ALA A 70 -3.00 25.07 -10.30
CA ALA A 70 -2.43 25.95 -9.27
C ALA A 70 -0.93 26.23 -9.48
N ALA A 71 -0.16 25.22 -9.90
CA ALA A 71 1.28 25.33 -10.11
C ALA A 71 1.67 25.64 -11.58
N ALA A 72 0.69 25.84 -12.48
CA ALA A 72 0.86 26.09 -13.91
C ALA A 72 1.77 25.06 -14.63
N ILE A 73 1.60 23.77 -14.32
CA ILE A 73 2.34 22.66 -14.93
C ILE A 73 1.41 21.56 -15.41
N SER A 74 1.92 20.62 -16.20
CA SER A 74 1.11 19.47 -16.61
C SER A 74 0.82 18.53 -15.44
N ALA A 75 -0.36 17.89 -15.44
CA ALA A 75 -0.71 16.90 -14.43
C ALA A 75 0.24 15.68 -14.41
N SER A 76 0.89 15.37 -15.54
CA SER A 76 1.95 14.35 -15.60
C SER A 76 3.21 14.77 -14.87
N ALA A 77 3.58 16.06 -14.93
CA ALA A 77 4.69 16.61 -14.17
C ALA A 77 4.40 16.59 -12.66
N VAL A 78 3.21 16.99 -12.23
CA VAL A 78 2.76 16.88 -10.82
C VAL A 78 2.91 15.46 -10.32
N ARG A 79 2.35 14.47 -11.04
CA ARG A 79 2.43 13.06 -10.65
C ARG A 79 3.87 12.56 -10.55
N ARG A 80 4.75 13.02 -11.43
CA ARG A 80 6.19 12.69 -11.39
C ARG A 80 6.87 13.29 -10.16
N ILE A 81 6.56 14.54 -9.83
CA ILE A 81 7.08 15.21 -8.61
C ILE A 81 6.59 14.46 -7.37
N TRP A 82 5.29 14.21 -7.25
CA TRP A 82 4.74 13.44 -6.13
C TRP A 82 5.38 12.06 -6.00
N LYS A 83 5.58 11.33 -7.11
CA LYS A 83 6.25 10.03 -7.10
C LYS A 83 7.71 10.14 -6.65
N ALA A 84 8.45 11.15 -7.10
CA ALA A 84 9.84 11.36 -6.72
C ALA A 84 9.99 11.71 -5.22
N HIS A 85 9.02 12.43 -4.65
CA HIS A 85 8.99 12.82 -3.23
C HIS A 85 8.19 11.85 -2.33
N GLY A 86 7.64 10.76 -2.87
CA GLY A 86 6.83 9.80 -2.11
C GLY A 86 5.49 10.35 -1.60
N LEU A 87 4.99 11.44 -2.18
CA LEU A 87 3.74 12.10 -1.77
C LEU A 87 2.52 11.37 -2.34
N ALA A 88 1.51 11.15 -1.50
CA ALA A 88 0.24 10.55 -1.89
C ALA A 88 -0.94 11.31 -1.25
N PRO A 89 -1.37 12.46 -1.81
CA PRO A 89 -2.33 13.37 -1.17
C PRO A 89 -3.72 12.75 -0.94
N HIS A 90 -4.10 11.77 -1.76
CA HIS A 90 -5.36 11.02 -1.62
C HIS A 90 -5.30 9.95 -0.52
N ARG A 91 -4.12 9.65 0.02
CA ARG A 91 -3.96 8.68 1.10
C ARG A 91 -3.95 9.42 2.42
N TRP A 92 -4.95 9.13 3.22
CA TRP A 92 -4.97 9.50 4.63
C TRP A 92 -4.65 8.24 5.43
N ARG A 93 -3.90 8.40 6.52
CA ARG A 93 -3.75 7.36 7.53
C ARG A 93 -4.49 7.83 8.76
N GLN A 94 -5.35 6.98 9.29
CA GLN A 94 -5.88 7.19 10.63
C GLN A 94 -4.73 7.13 11.60
N PHE A 95 -4.55 8.20 12.38
CA PHE A 95 -3.65 8.18 13.52
C PHE A 95 -4.50 8.35 14.77
N LYS A 96 -4.50 7.31 15.62
CA LYS A 96 -5.18 7.32 16.90
C LYS A 96 -4.16 7.73 17.96
N LEU A 97 -4.04 9.04 18.19
CA LEU A 97 -3.29 9.54 19.33
C LEU A 97 -4.23 9.58 20.55
N SER A 98 -3.84 8.94 21.63
CA SER A 98 -4.52 9.13 22.92
C SER A 98 -4.03 10.43 23.55
N ASN A 99 -4.93 11.28 24.04
CA ASN A 99 -4.59 12.51 24.75
C ASN A 99 -4.24 12.27 26.24
N ASP A 100 -4.06 11.02 26.66
CA ASP A 100 -3.70 10.69 28.03
C ASP A 100 -2.24 11.10 28.33
N PRO A 101 -1.98 11.97 29.32
CA PRO A 101 -0.62 12.37 29.69
C PRO A 101 0.30 11.19 30.06
N LYS A 102 -0.26 10.05 30.48
CA LYS A 102 0.47 8.81 30.81
C LYS A 102 0.42 7.76 29.69
N PHE A 103 0.03 8.14 28.47
CA PHE A 103 -0.14 7.19 27.36
C PHE A 103 1.10 6.35 27.09
N VAL A 104 2.28 6.98 27.08
CA VAL A 104 3.55 6.30 26.77
C VAL A 104 3.86 5.23 27.81
N ASP A 105 3.64 5.52 29.09
CA ASP A 105 3.92 4.58 30.17
C ASP A 105 2.95 3.40 30.13
N LYS A 106 1.64 3.66 29.97
CA LYS A 106 0.63 2.61 29.78
C LYS A 106 0.90 1.75 28.54
N LEU A 107 1.35 2.37 27.44
CA LEU A 107 1.71 1.66 26.22
C LEU A 107 2.91 0.74 26.47
N ARG A 108 3.94 1.21 27.18
CA ARG A 108 5.11 0.40 27.54
C ARG A 108 4.72 -0.77 28.43
N ASP A 109 3.84 -0.57 29.41
CA ASP A 109 3.36 -1.64 30.27
C ASP A 109 2.63 -2.72 29.45
N VAL A 110 1.73 -2.33 28.55
CA VAL A 110 0.99 -3.28 27.70
C VAL A 110 1.91 -3.98 26.70
N VAL A 111 2.78 -3.25 26.00
CA VAL A 111 3.74 -3.85 25.04
C VAL A 111 4.74 -4.75 25.75
N GLY A 112 5.14 -4.41 26.98
CA GLY A 112 5.96 -5.25 27.84
C GLY A 112 5.35 -6.62 28.06
N LEU A 113 4.04 -6.69 28.32
CA LEU A 113 3.33 -7.96 28.45
C LEU A 113 3.34 -8.81 27.17
N TYR A 114 3.31 -8.18 25.99
CA TYR A 114 3.39 -8.89 24.71
C TYR A 114 4.79 -9.41 24.38
N LEU A 115 5.84 -8.77 24.90
CA LEU A 115 7.24 -9.12 24.63
C LEU A 115 7.78 -10.13 25.64
N ASP A 116 7.54 -9.90 26.92
CA ASP A 116 8.03 -10.71 28.03
C ASP A 116 6.92 -10.91 29.06
N ALA A 117 6.14 -11.97 28.86
CA ALA A 117 5.06 -12.31 29.76
C ALA A 117 5.62 -12.84 31.10
N PRO A 118 5.05 -12.44 32.25
CA PRO A 118 5.44 -12.97 33.55
C PRO A 118 5.35 -14.50 33.61
N ALA A 119 6.19 -15.13 34.43
CA ALA A 119 6.13 -16.57 34.65
C ALA A 119 4.71 -17.00 35.09
N HIS A 120 4.17 -18.03 34.43
CA HIS A 120 2.81 -18.55 34.62
C HIS A 120 1.66 -17.64 34.16
N ALA A 121 1.93 -16.60 33.36
CA ALA A 121 0.88 -15.79 32.71
C ALA A 121 0.60 -16.26 31.27
N ILE A 122 -0.67 -16.17 30.85
CA ILE A 122 -1.08 -16.36 29.45
C ILE A 122 -1.50 -15.00 28.90
N VAL A 123 -0.91 -14.59 27.78
CA VAL A 123 -1.26 -13.35 27.08
C VAL A 123 -2.08 -13.68 25.84
N LEU A 124 -3.35 -13.28 25.87
CA LEU A 124 -4.30 -13.45 24.78
C LEU A 124 -4.58 -12.09 24.14
N SER A 125 -4.34 -11.98 22.83
CA SER A 125 -4.79 -10.85 22.04
C SER A 125 -6.20 -11.14 21.54
N VAL A 126 -7.19 -10.41 22.05
CA VAL A 126 -8.59 -10.56 21.67
C VAL A 126 -9.02 -9.39 20.79
N ASP A 127 -9.61 -9.69 19.64
CA ASP A 127 -10.23 -8.70 18.76
C ASP A 127 -11.70 -9.05 18.53
N GLU A 128 -12.54 -8.02 18.55
CA GLU A 128 -13.95 -8.12 18.21
C GLU A 128 -14.20 -7.37 16.90
N LYS A 129 -14.76 -8.09 15.93
CA LYS A 129 -15.34 -7.48 14.75
C LYS A 129 -16.86 -7.59 14.85
N SER A 130 -17.47 -6.53 15.39
CA SER A 130 -18.91 -6.41 15.53
C SER A 130 -19.59 -6.04 14.22
N GLN A 131 -20.91 -6.28 14.16
CA GLN A 131 -21.78 -5.85 13.05
C GLN A 131 -21.33 -6.34 11.66
N ILE A 132 -20.72 -7.52 11.58
CA ILE A 132 -20.39 -8.13 10.29
C ILE A 132 -21.71 -8.48 9.62
N GLN A 133 -22.04 -7.71 8.58
CA GLN A 133 -23.22 -8.01 7.78
C GLN A 133 -22.94 -9.26 6.95
N ALA A 134 -23.74 -10.31 7.16
CA ALA A 134 -23.72 -11.49 6.32
C ALA A 134 -24.42 -11.15 4.99
N LEU A 135 -23.67 -10.49 4.10
CA LEU A 135 -24.12 -10.09 2.78
C LEU A 135 -23.72 -11.15 1.78
N ASP A 136 -24.71 -11.70 1.09
CA ASP A 136 -24.47 -12.48 -0.12
C ASP A 136 -25.02 -11.73 -1.33
N ARG A 137 -24.33 -11.87 -2.46
CA ARG A 137 -24.76 -11.23 -3.71
C ARG A 137 -25.68 -12.18 -4.46
N THR A 138 -26.83 -11.67 -4.88
CA THR A 138 -27.87 -12.46 -5.54
C THR A 138 -27.38 -13.12 -6.83
N GLN A 139 -26.35 -12.58 -7.49
CA GLN A 139 -25.67 -13.21 -8.62
C GLN A 139 -24.16 -12.97 -8.59
N PRO A 140 -23.35 -13.92 -9.10
CA PRO A 140 -21.92 -13.74 -9.27
C PRO A 140 -21.62 -12.64 -10.30
N GLY A 141 -20.58 -11.84 -10.04
CA GLY A 141 -20.10 -10.83 -10.97
C GLY A 141 -19.55 -11.48 -12.25
N LEU A 142 -19.67 -10.78 -13.39
CA LEU A 142 -19.08 -11.27 -14.62
C LEU A 142 -17.56 -11.08 -14.58
N PRO A 143 -16.78 -12.04 -15.10
CA PRO A 143 -15.33 -11.92 -15.16
C PRO A 143 -14.93 -10.71 -16.01
N MET A 144 -13.89 -10.03 -15.57
CA MET A 144 -13.35 -8.87 -16.27
C MET A 144 -12.80 -9.28 -17.64
N LYS A 145 -13.17 -8.54 -18.69
CA LYS A 145 -12.67 -8.75 -20.06
C LYS A 145 -12.14 -7.43 -20.60
N LYS A 146 -11.18 -7.49 -21.54
CA LYS A 146 -10.67 -6.27 -22.19
C LYS A 146 -11.84 -5.48 -22.82
N GLY A 147 -12.03 -4.23 -22.39
CA GLY A 147 -13.17 -3.39 -22.82
C GLY A 147 -14.46 -3.54 -22.01
N ARG A 148 -14.50 -4.42 -21.00
CA ARG A 148 -15.65 -4.59 -20.09
C ARG A 148 -15.17 -4.71 -18.63
N LEU A 149 -15.50 -3.70 -17.83
CA LEU A 149 -15.22 -3.70 -16.39
C LEU A 149 -15.89 -4.90 -15.71
N GLY A 150 -15.30 -5.37 -14.61
CA GLY A 150 -15.94 -6.36 -13.76
C GLY A 150 -17.30 -5.84 -13.29
N THR A 151 -18.35 -6.64 -13.44
CA THR A 151 -19.69 -6.22 -13.04
C THR A 151 -19.97 -6.66 -11.62
N MET A 152 -20.60 -5.78 -10.86
CA MET A 152 -21.05 -6.02 -9.50
C MET A 152 -22.50 -5.56 -9.41
N ARG A 153 -23.43 -6.47 -9.11
CA ARG A 153 -24.82 -6.08 -8.90
C ARG A 153 -24.96 -5.37 -7.55
N HIS A 154 -25.83 -4.35 -7.52
CA HIS A 154 -26.16 -3.61 -6.31
C HIS A 154 -27.04 -4.44 -5.36
N ASP A 155 -27.86 -5.34 -5.90
CA ASP A 155 -28.78 -6.17 -5.12
C ASP A 155 -28.02 -7.19 -4.26
N TYR A 156 -28.32 -7.16 -2.96
CA TYR A 156 -27.77 -8.06 -1.95
C TYR A 156 -28.91 -8.71 -1.16
N LYS A 157 -28.66 -9.91 -0.64
CA LYS A 157 -29.53 -10.56 0.35
C LYS A 157 -28.94 -10.36 1.74
N ARG A 158 -29.72 -9.79 2.66
CA ARG A 158 -29.34 -9.66 4.08
C ARG A 158 -29.65 -10.96 4.81
N ASN A 159 -28.61 -11.61 5.31
CA ASN A 159 -28.74 -12.80 6.18
C ASN A 159 -28.54 -12.44 7.67
N GLY A 160 -28.74 -11.18 8.04
CA GLY A 160 -28.53 -10.66 9.40
C GLY A 160 -27.12 -10.10 9.65
N THR A 161 -26.82 -9.84 10.92
CA THR A 161 -25.52 -9.38 11.41
C THR A 161 -24.95 -10.41 12.37
N THR A 162 -23.67 -10.73 12.24
CA THR A 162 -22.92 -11.58 13.17
C THR A 162 -21.80 -10.79 13.82
N THR A 163 -21.38 -11.21 15.02
CA THR A 163 -20.20 -10.67 15.70
C THR A 163 -19.16 -11.78 15.75
N LEU A 164 -17.95 -11.45 15.31
CA LEU A 164 -16.80 -12.34 15.37
C LEU A 164 -15.90 -11.92 16.53
N PHE A 165 -15.64 -12.86 17.44
CA PHE A 165 -14.58 -12.74 18.42
C PHE A 165 -13.43 -13.67 18.03
N ALA A 166 -12.22 -13.13 18.02
CA ALA A 166 -11.00 -13.88 17.77
C ALA A 166 -10.03 -13.68 18.93
N ALA A 167 -9.51 -14.77 19.49
CA ALA A 167 -8.45 -14.74 20.49
C ALA A 167 -7.22 -15.47 19.95
N LEU A 168 -6.07 -14.81 20.03
CA LEU A 168 -4.76 -15.34 19.64
C LEU A 168 -3.82 -15.39 20.84
N ASN A 169 -3.22 -16.54 21.09
CA ASN A 169 -2.10 -16.66 22.02
C ASN A 169 -0.82 -16.13 21.35
N VAL A 170 -0.20 -15.10 21.93
CA VAL A 170 0.92 -14.37 21.32
C VAL A 170 2.24 -15.14 21.41
N HIS A 171 2.43 -15.95 22.45
CA HIS A 171 3.72 -16.60 22.74
C HIS A 171 3.81 -18.04 22.25
N TYR A 172 2.68 -18.71 22.02
CA TYR A 172 2.66 -20.08 21.49
C TYR A 172 2.40 -20.07 19.98
N CYS A 173 3.46 -20.25 19.19
CA CYS A 173 3.42 -20.40 17.74
C CYS A 173 3.55 -21.90 17.40
N PRO A 174 2.41 -22.57 17.16
CA PRO A 174 2.03 -22.86 15.78
C PRO A 174 0.67 -22.24 15.43
N VAL A 175 0.61 -21.63 14.25
CA VAL A 175 -0.53 -20.84 13.75
C VAL A 175 -1.79 -21.68 13.50
N ASP A 176 -1.67 -23.00 13.53
CA ASP A 176 -2.71 -23.92 13.09
C ASP A 176 -3.66 -24.37 14.23
N GLU A 177 -3.30 -24.16 15.50
CA GLU A 177 -4.07 -24.68 16.66
C GLU A 177 -4.46 -23.63 17.72
N ASN A 178 -3.98 -22.39 17.60
CA ASN A 178 -4.08 -21.38 18.67
C ASN A 178 -5.05 -20.21 18.41
N ILE A 179 -5.86 -20.28 17.36
CA ILE A 179 -6.89 -19.26 17.07
C ILE A 179 -8.25 -19.81 17.46
N ILE A 180 -8.84 -19.24 18.52
CA ILE A 180 -10.23 -19.51 18.89
C ILE A 180 -11.09 -18.48 18.17
N LEU A 181 -11.86 -18.93 17.18
CA LEU A 181 -12.88 -18.11 16.51
C LEU A 181 -14.25 -18.47 17.06
N VAL A 182 -14.95 -17.48 17.62
CA VAL A 182 -16.34 -17.63 18.05
C VAL A 182 -17.19 -16.68 17.22
N ALA A 183 -18.08 -17.24 16.41
CA ALA A 183 -19.14 -16.50 15.74
C ALA A 183 -20.41 -16.63 16.58
N CYS A 184 -20.88 -15.53 17.15
CA CYS A 184 -22.08 -15.53 17.98
C CYS A 184 -23.22 -14.88 17.21
N ASN A 185 -24.30 -15.64 16.98
CA ASN A 185 -25.58 -15.09 16.52
C ASN A 185 -26.50 -15.03 17.74
N ASN A 186 -27.14 -13.88 17.95
CA ASN A 186 -28.00 -13.59 19.11
C ASN A 186 -29.05 -14.69 19.35
N LEU A 187 -28.74 -15.62 20.26
CA LEU A 187 -29.61 -16.30 21.22
C LEU A 187 -28.74 -17.36 21.93
N PHE A 188 -28.67 -17.28 23.26
CA PHE A 188 -28.00 -18.21 24.17
C PHE A 188 -27.90 -19.65 23.64
N SER A 189 -26.67 -20.12 23.34
CA SER A 189 -26.22 -21.49 23.62
C SER A 189 -24.76 -21.68 23.20
N THR A 190 -23.93 -22.01 24.19
CA THR A 190 -22.87 -23.03 24.15
C THR A 190 -22.76 -23.79 22.83
N SER A 191 -21.78 -23.41 22.02
CA SER A 191 -21.03 -24.34 21.17
C SER A 191 -19.69 -23.69 20.85
N VAL A 192 -18.69 -23.97 21.68
CA VAL A 192 -17.29 -23.79 21.32
C VAL A 192 -16.99 -24.86 20.27
N SER A 193 -17.25 -24.53 19.01
CA SER A 193 -16.78 -25.36 17.91
C SER A 193 -15.32 -25.00 17.68
N ILE A 194 -14.40 -25.78 18.26
CA ILE A 194 -12.99 -25.77 17.83
C ILE A 194 -12.98 -26.29 16.40
N VAL A 195 -13.00 -25.38 15.43
CA VAL A 195 -12.76 -25.71 14.04
C VAL A 195 -11.23 -25.70 13.84
N SER A 196 -10.58 -26.81 14.17
CA SER A 196 -9.25 -27.11 13.63
C SER A 196 -9.44 -27.46 12.15
N GLN A 197 -9.40 -26.44 11.28
CA GLN A 197 -9.31 -26.66 9.84
C GLN A 197 -7.85 -26.60 9.42
N SER A 198 -7.20 -27.77 9.41
CA SER A 198 -5.95 -27.99 8.69
C SER A 198 -6.19 -27.81 7.18
N THR A 199 -6.19 -26.58 6.69
CA THR A 199 -6.30 -26.32 5.25
C THR A 199 -4.94 -25.92 4.71
N ARG A 200 -4.24 -26.95 4.24
CA ARG A 200 -3.00 -26.90 3.47
C ARG A 200 -3.15 -25.93 2.29
N TRP A 201 -2.62 -24.72 2.41
CA TRP A 201 -2.53 -23.78 1.29
C TRP A 201 -1.53 -24.31 0.25
N SER A 202 -2.06 -25.00 -0.76
CA SER A 202 -1.31 -25.35 -1.97
C SER A 202 -1.02 -24.06 -2.74
N ARG A 203 0.26 -23.66 -2.76
CA ARG A 203 0.77 -22.66 -3.72
C ARG A 203 0.56 -23.16 -5.14
N LYS A 204 -0.20 -22.43 -5.96
CA LYS A 204 0.12 -22.08 -7.34
C LYS A 204 -0.87 -21.04 -7.85
#